data_AF-A0A4P9ZVZ1-F1
#
_entry.id   AF-A0A4P9ZVZ1-F1
#
_cell.length_a   1.000
_cell.length_b   1.000
_cell.length_c   1.000
_cell.angle_alpha   90.00
_cell.angle_beta   90.00
_cell.angle_gamma   90.00
#
_symmetry.space_group_name_H-M   'P 1'
#
loop_
_entity.id
_entity.type
_entity.pdbx_description
1 polymer ?
#
loop_
_entity_poly.entity_id
_entity_poly.type
_entity_poly.pdbx_seq_one_letter_code
_entity_poly.pdbx_strand_id
1 'polypeptide(L)'
;MSADLPLNQKLTLLLAEFRKQFTSLLETSLVLTRDSTKTVVRVAKPNSTDNSEPSPVDIVNKLLVLDGEFKALLEEVKYHQQLQKQIHRVRAATAEQNQLILKLVLQLTQTRDGLLNFIRGAESQLESIEKASSNPIDYDEIIPYANKLSTYTAAPPNFDPSAGAVPAETPYPVEGTMRAGLLNQKRKLTVATPLMEKEKAPTLAIDAELMSTFMAHHEHNHTEDFDFLDLDLNPDLE
;
A
#
# COMPACT_ATOMS: atom_id res chain seq x y z
N MET A 1 -38.78 -16.48 -13.94
CA MET A 1 -37.55 -16.00 -13.27
C MET A 1 -36.36 -16.59 -14.01
N SER A 2 -36.04 -16.02 -15.16
CA SER A 2 -34.94 -16.47 -16.00
C SER A 2 -33.81 -15.49 -15.76
N ALA A 3 -32.86 -15.87 -14.90
CA ALA A 3 -31.66 -15.07 -14.69
C ALA A 3 -30.94 -14.94 -16.05
N ASP A 4 -30.75 -13.71 -16.51
CA ASP A 4 -29.96 -13.39 -17.68
C ASP A 4 -28.55 -13.94 -17.49
N LEU A 5 -28.32 -15.12 -18.05
CA LEU A 5 -27.00 -15.75 -18.14
C LEU A 5 -26.09 -14.72 -18.83
N PRO A 6 -24.94 -14.33 -18.23
CA PRO A 6 -24.13 -13.24 -18.75
C PRO A 6 -23.83 -13.50 -20.23
N LEU A 7 -23.94 -12.47 -21.07
CA LEU A 7 -23.80 -12.56 -22.54
C LEU A 7 -22.57 -13.38 -22.96
N ASN A 8 -21.50 -13.30 -22.18
CA ASN A 8 -20.28 -14.09 -22.35
C ASN A 8 -20.51 -15.61 -22.21
N GLN A 9 -21.31 -16.08 -21.25
CA GLN A 9 -21.64 -17.51 -21.09
C GLN A 9 -22.52 -18.01 -22.26
N LYS A 10 -23.49 -17.19 -22.70
CA LYS A 10 -24.32 -17.54 -23.87
C LYS A 10 -23.48 -17.62 -25.15
N LEU A 11 -22.53 -16.70 -25.32
CA LEU A 11 -21.56 -16.73 -26.43
C LEU A 11 -20.64 -17.96 -26.35
N THR A 12 -20.18 -18.35 -25.16
CA THR A 12 -19.34 -19.56 -25.02
C THR A 12 -20.11 -20.84 -25.32
N LEU A 13 -21.39 -20.91 -24.96
CA LEU A 13 -22.25 -22.06 -25.27
C LEU A 13 -22.53 -22.14 -26.77
N LEU A 14 -22.85 -21.01 -27.41
CA LEU A 14 -23.03 -20.93 -28.87
C LEU A 14 -21.75 -21.32 -29.61
N LEU A 15 -20.58 -20.83 -29.16
CA LEU A 15 -19.29 -21.18 -29.75
C LEU A 15 -18.98 -22.67 -29.55
N ALA A 16 -19.36 -23.26 -28.41
CA ALA A 16 -19.22 -24.70 -28.19
C ALA A 16 -20.14 -25.54 -29.08
N GLU A 17 -21.37 -25.09 -29.31
CA GLU A 17 -22.32 -25.73 -30.23
C GLU A 17 -21.82 -25.64 -31.68
N PHE A 18 -21.36 -24.47 -32.10
CA PHE A 18 -20.74 -24.24 -33.40
C PHE A 18 -19.52 -25.15 -33.61
N ARG A 19 -18.63 -25.24 -32.61
CA ARG A 19 -17.45 -26.12 -32.67
C ARG A 19 -17.85 -27.57 -32.89
N LYS A 20 -18.90 -28.04 -32.20
CA LYS A 20 -19.43 -29.41 -32.38
C LYS A 20 -19.94 -29.64 -33.80
N GLN A 21 -20.72 -28.70 -34.34
CA GLN A 21 -21.23 -28.77 -35.72
C GLN A 21 -20.08 -28.80 -36.73
N PHE A 22 -19.07 -27.95 -36.55
CA PHE A 22 -17.88 -27.91 -37.40
C PHE A 22 -17.10 -29.23 -37.36
N THR A 23 -16.87 -29.79 -36.16
CA THR A 23 -16.17 -31.07 -36.03
C THR A 23 -16.94 -32.23 -36.64
N SER A 24 -18.28 -32.26 -36.49
CA SER A 24 -19.09 -33.30 -37.12
C SER A 24 -19.08 -33.20 -38.64
N LEU A 25 -19.06 -31.98 -39.20
CA LEU A 25 -19.03 -31.77 -40.65
C LEU A 25 -17.65 -32.13 -41.24
N LEU A 26 -16.56 -31.88 -40.52
CA LEU A 26 -15.25 -32.38 -40.90
C LEU A 26 -15.20 -33.91 -40.88
N GLU A 27 -15.78 -34.54 -39.86
CA GLU A 27 -15.85 -35.99 -39.75
C GLU A 27 -16.66 -36.62 -40.90
N THR A 28 -17.81 -36.04 -41.27
CA THR A 28 -18.60 -36.51 -42.41
C THR A 28 -17.86 -36.32 -43.74
N SER A 29 -17.12 -35.22 -43.92
CA SER A 29 -16.29 -35.01 -45.12
C SER A 29 -15.15 -36.04 -45.23
N LEU A 30 -14.55 -36.44 -44.10
CA LEU A 30 -13.52 -37.48 -44.05
C LEU A 30 -14.12 -38.85 -44.43
N VAL A 31 -15.30 -39.17 -43.91
CA VAL A 31 -16.00 -40.42 -44.27
C VAL A 31 -16.34 -40.45 -45.76
N LEU A 32 -16.89 -39.36 -46.32
CA LEU A 32 -17.23 -39.28 -47.75
C LEU A 32 -16.01 -39.36 -48.67
N THR A 33 -14.90 -38.72 -48.31
CA THR A 33 -13.64 -38.80 -49.10
C THR A 33 -13.02 -40.20 -49.01
N ARG A 34 -13.10 -40.85 -47.84
CA ARG A 34 -12.72 -42.26 -47.68
C ARG A 34 -13.59 -43.19 -48.52
N ASP A 35 -14.88 -42.93 -48.64
CA ASP A 35 -15.79 -43.76 -49.44
C ASP A 35 -15.65 -43.47 -50.95
N SER A 36 -15.40 -42.23 -51.34
CA SER A 36 -15.02 -41.88 -52.72
C SER A 36 -13.72 -42.56 -53.15
N THR A 37 -12.70 -42.57 -52.31
CA THR A 37 -11.43 -43.25 -52.64
C THR A 37 -11.61 -44.78 -52.72
N LYS A 38 -12.43 -45.40 -51.85
CA LYS A 38 -12.78 -46.82 -51.96
C LYS A 38 -13.52 -47.14 -53.26
N THR A 39 -14.48 -46.32 -53.70
CA THR A 39 -15.22 -46.55 -54.94
C THR A 39 -14.33 -46.35 -56.16
N VAL A 40 -13.45 -45.34 -56.19
CA VAL A 40 -12.47 -45.14 -57.27
C VAL A 40 -11.47 -46.30 -57.36
N VAL A 41 -10.97 -46.80 -56.23
CA VAL A 41 -10.07 -47.97 -56.19
C VAL A 41 -10.77 -49.25 -56.66
N ARG A 42 -12.09 -49.38 -56.44
CA ARG A 42 -12.90 -50.48 -56.96
C ARG A 42 -13.17 -50.35 -58.47
N VAL A 43 -13.46 -49.15 -58.98
CA VAL A 43 -13.62 -48.90 -60.42
C VAL A 43 -12.32 -49.20 -61.18
N ALA A 44 -11.15 -49.00 -60.56
CA ALA A 44 -9.85 -49.38 -61.13
C ALA A 44 -9.55 -50.89 -61.11
N LYS A 45 -10.34 -51.71 -60.39
CA LYS A 45 -10.25 -53.19 -60.34
C LYS A 45 -11.58 -53.80 -60.81
N PRO A 46 -11.74 -54.17 -62.10
CA PRO A 46 -13.06 -54.38 -62.72
C PRO A 46 -13.83 -55.66 -62.32
N ASN A 47 -13.44 -56.37 -61.26
CA ASN A 47 -14.03 -57.67 -60.90
C ASN A 47 -14.76 -57.63 -59.55
N SER A 48 -15.84 -56.86 -59.40
CA SER A 48 -16.85 -57.02 -58.32
C SER A 48 -18.07 -56.13 -58.62
N THR A 49 -19.16 -56.73 -59.09
CA THR A 49 -20.48 -56.08 -59.23
C THR A 49 -21.31 -56.38 -57.98
N ASP A 50 -21.27 -55.49 -56.99
CA ASP A 50 -22.25 -55.48 -55.88
C ASP A 50 -23.04 -54.17 -55.94
N ASN A 51 -24.34 -54.28 -56.22
CA ASN A 51 -25.28 -53.18 -56.46
C ASN A 51 -25.87 -52.57 -55.16
N SER A 52 -25.13 -52.60 -54.04
CA SER A 52 -25.65 -52.18 -52.72
C SER A 52 -24.98 -50.93 -52.14
N GLU A 53 -24.10 -50.26 -52.88
CA GLU A 53 -23.42 -49.04 -52.41
C GLU A 53 -23.73 -47.83 -53.32
N PRO A 54 -23.77 -46.61 -52.74
CA PRO A 54 -24.23 -45.40 -53.43
C PRO A 54 -23.42 -45.11 -54.69
N SER A 55 -24.11 -44.65 -55.74
CA SER A 55 -23.50 -44.28 -57.01
C SER A 55 -22.38 -43.26 -56.80
N PRO A 56 -21.26 -43.32 -57.55
CA PRO A 56 -20.19 -42.33 -57.46
C PRO A 56 -20.70 -40.89 -57.69
N VAL A 57 -21.79 -40.74 -58.45
CA VAL A 57 -22.46 -39.45 -58.68
C VAL A 57 -23.15 -38.93 -57.40
N ASP A 58 -23.74 -39.81 -56.59
CA ASP A 58 -24.41 -39.43 -55.33
C ASP A 58 -23.40 -38.96 -54.26
N ILE A 59 -22.20 -39.55 -54.24
CA ILE A 59 -21.12 -39.15 -53.33
C ILE A 59 -20.61 -37.75 -53.70
N VAL A 60 -20.43 -37.48 -55.00
CA VAL A 60 -20.01 -36.16 -55.50
C VAL A 60 -21.07 -35.10 -55.22
N ASN A 61 -22.35 -35.40 -55.41
CA ASN A 61 -23.43 -34.48 -55.09
C ASN A 61 -23.50 -34.15 -53.59
N LYS A 62 -23.31 -35.15 -52.71
CA LYS A 62 -23.21 -34.92 -51.25
C LYS A 62 -22.01 -34.05 -50.87
N LEU A 63 -20.87 -34.23 -51.53
CA LEU A 63 -19.68 -33.40 -51.31
C LEU A 63 -19.91 -31.94 -51.71
N LEU A 64 -20.61 -31.70 -52.83
CA LEU A 64 -20.94 -30.34 -53.29
C LEU A 64 -21.90 -29.62 -52.33
N VAL A 65 -22.91 -30.32 -51.79
CA VAL A 65 -23.81 -29.75 -50.78
C VAL A 65 -23.03 -29.39 -49.51
N LEU A 66 -22.16 -30.28 -49.04
CA LEU A 66 -21.34 -30.05 -47.85
C LEU A 66 -20.32 -28.91 -48.04
N ASP A 67 -19.72 -28.77 -49.22
CA ASP A 67 -18.86 -27.63 -49.56
C ASP A 67 -19.64 -26.30 -49.57
N GLY A 68 -20.90 -26.32 -50.02
CA GLY A 68 -21.81 -25.19 -49.92
C GLY A 68 -22.12 -24.78 -48.47
N GLU A 69 -22.44 -25.76 -47.61
CA GLU A 69 -22.65 -25.53 -46.18
C GLU A 69 -21.39 -25.03 -45.48
N PHE A 70 -20.22 -25.57 -45.84
CA PHE A 70 -18.93 -25.13 -45.29
C PHE A 70 -18.61 -23.68 -45.65
N LYS A 71 -18.89 -23.28 -46.90
CA LYS A 71 -18.72 -21.89 -47.34
C LYS A 71 -19.62 -20.93 -46.58
N ALA A 72 -20.89 -21.29 -46.38
CA ALA A 72 -21.83 -20.46 -45.61
C ALA A 72 -21.34 -20.28 -44.16
N LEU A 73 -20.89 -21.36 -43.52
CA LEU A 73 -20.36 -21.35 -42.17
C LEU A 73 -19.08 -20.51 -42.06
N LEU A 74 -18.21 -20.58 -43.06
CA LEU A 74 -16.98 -19.77 -43.12
C LEU A 74 -17.28 -18.27 -43.19
N GLU A 75 -18.29 -17.87 -43.97
CA GLU A 75 -18.69 -16.47 -44.04
C GLU A 75 -19.27 -15.97 -42.70
N GLU A 76 -20.05 -16.79 -42.01
CA GLU A 76 -20.54 -16.48 -40.65
C GLU A 76 -19.38 -16.33 -39.65
N VAL A 77 -18.37 -17.20 -39.69
CA VAL A 77 -17.17 -17.09 -38.85
C VAL A 77 -16.40 -15.81 -39.14
N LYS A 78 -16.23 -15.44 -40.42
CA LYS A 78 -15.58 -14.19 -40.81
C LYS A 78 -16.32 -12.99 -40.22
N TYR A 79 -17.64 -12.98 -40.31
CA TYR A 79 -18.47 -11.92 -39.73
C TYR A 79 -18.31 -11.85 -38.21
N HIS A 80 -18.39 -12.96 -37.51
CA HIS A 80 -18.14 -13.01 -36.06
C HIS A 80 -16.73 -12.53 -35.69
N GLN A 81 -15.72 -12.90 -36.47
CA GLN A 81 -14.35 -12.46 -36.21
C GLN A 81 -14.20 -10.93 -36.40
N GLN A 82 -14.88 -10.34 -37.37
CA GLN A 82 -14.91 -8.89 -37.56
C GLN A 82 -15.59 -8.17 -36.38
N LEU A 83 -16.76 -8.66 -35.95
CA LEU A 83 -17.44 -8.14 -34.76
C LEU A 83 -16.57 -8.26 -33.51
N GLN A 84 -15.92 -9.40 -33.32
CA GLN A 84 -15.05 -9.63 -32.17
C GLN A 84 -13.87 -8.63 -32.16
N LYS A 85 -13.27 -8.34 -33.31
CA LYS A 85 -12.25 -7.29 -33.43
C LYS A 85 -12.79 -5.92 -33.04
N GLN A 86 -14.00 -5.57 -33.46
CA GLN A 86 -14.64 -4.31 -33.07
C GLN A 86 -14.91 -4.26 -31.56
N ILE A 87 -15.42 -5.34 -30.97
CA ILE A 87 -15.65 -5.44 -29.52
C ILE A 87 -14.34 -5.25 -28.75
N HIS A 88 -13.26 -5.91 -29.18
CA HIS A 88 -11.95 -5.74 -28.53
C HIS A 88 -11.44 -4.30 -28.64
N ARG A 89 -11.61 -3.66 -29.80
CA ARG A 89 -11.24 -2.25 -29.98
C ARG A 89 -12.01 -1.32 -29.04
N VAL A 90 -13.32 -1.50 -28.93
CA VAL A 90 -14.16 -0.69 -28.03
C VAL A 90 -13.77 -0.94 -26.57
N ARG A 91 -13.57 -2.20 -26.16
CA ARG A 91 -13.13 -2.54 -24.81
C ARG A 91 -11.78 -1.90 -24.46
N ALA A 92 -10.83 -1.91 -25.39
CA ALA A 92 -9.54 -1.26 -25.19
C ALA A 92 -9.69 0.26 -25.01
N ALA A 93 -10.50 0.92 -25.84
CA ALA A 93 -10.78 2.35 -25.72
C ALA A 93 -11.46 2.70 -24.39
N THR A 94 -12.43 1.90 -23.94
CA THR A 94 -13.08 2.09 -22.64
C THR A 94 -12.10 1.89 -21.48
N ALA A 95 -11.21 0.90 -21.57
CA ALA A 95 -10.18 0.67 -20.56
C ALA A 95 -9.21 1.86 -20.45
N GLU A 96 -8.78 2.42 -21.58
CA GLU A 96 -7.94 3.62 -21.63
C GLU A 96 -8.65 4.83 -21.00
N GLN A 97 -9.91 5.07 -21.36
CA GLN A 97 -10.72 6.15 -20.76
C GLN A 97 -10.87 5.98 -19.25
N ASN A 98 -11.11 4.77 -18.77
CA ASN A 98 -11.19 4.49 -17.33
C ASN A 98 -9.88 4.80 -16.61
N GLN A 99 -8.73 4.49 -17.22
CA GLN A 99 -7.43 4.86 -16.65
C GLN A 99 -7.24 6.37 -16.56
N LEU A 100 -7.70 7.14 -17.56
CA LEU A 100 -7.66 8.59 -17.51
C LEU A 100 -8.57 9.16 -16.41
N ILE A 101 -9.78 8.60 -16.26
CA ILE A 101 -10.70 9.01 -15.18
C ILE A 101 -10.07 8.74 -13.81
N LEU A 102 -9.45 7.58 -13.60
CA LEU A 102 -8.78 7.26 -12.34
C LEU A 102 -7.62 8.23 -12.04
N LYS A 103 -6.82 8.57 -13.06
CA LYS A 103 -5.75 9.58 -12.90
C LYS A 103 -6.31 10.95 -12.52
N LEU A 104 -7.41 11.38 -13.17
CA LEU A 104 -8.07 12.64 -12.85
C LEU A 104 -8.61 12.65 -11.42
N VAL A 105 -9.28 11.57 -11.00
CA VAL A 105 -9.81 11.44 -9.64
C VAL A 105 -8.68 11.50 -8.62
N LEU A 106 -7.57 10.79 -8.87
CA LEU A 106 -6.40 10.81 -7.99
C LEU A 106 -5.82 12.23 -7.87
N GLN A 107 -5.64 12.93 -8.98
CA GLN A 107 -5.17 14.33 -8.97
C GLN A 107 -6.14 15.25 -8.21
N LEU A 108 -7.45 15.06 -8.39
CA LEU A 108 -8.46 15.84 -7.69
C LEU A 108 -8.44 15.58 -6.18
N THR A 109 -8.26 14.32 -5.77
CA THR A 109 -8.13 13.97 -4.34
C THR A 109 -6.86 14.56 -3.73
N GLN A 110 -5.72 14.47 -4.43
CA GLN A 110 -4.47 15.06 -3.96
C GLN A 110 -4.55 16.58 -3.82
N THR A 111 -5.15 17.27 -4.79
CA THR A 111 -5.33 18.72 -4.72
C THR A 111 -6.32 19.11 -3.62
N ARG A 112 -7.42 18.37 -3.45
CA ARG A 112 -8.34 18.55 -2.33
C ARG A 112 -7.63 18.42 -0.99
N ASP A 113 -6.86 17.35 -0.79
CA ASP A 113 -6.18 17.09 0.49
C ASP A 113 -5.08 18.13 0.74
N GLY A 114 -4.37 18.56 -0.30
CA GLY A 114 -3.43 19.68 -0.24
C GLY A 114 -4.10 20.99 0.20
N LEU A 115 -5.27 21.31 -0.35
CA LEU A 115 -6.04 22.49 0.05
C LEU A 115 -6.56 22.39 1.48
N LEU A 116 -7.05 21.22 1.91
CA LEU A 116 -7.50 21.01 3.29
C LEU A 116 -6.35 21.17 4.30
N ASN A 117 -5.16 20.66 3.97
CA ASN A 117 -3.98 20.84 4.80
C ASN A 117 -3.55 22.31 4.84
N PHE A 118 -3.65 23.02 3.73
CA PHE A 118 -3.36 24.46 3.67
C PHE A 118 -4.35 25.26 4.54
N ILE A 119 -5.65 24.98 4.44
CA ILE A 119 -6.68 25.62 5.28
C ILE A 119 -6.41 25.35 6.77
N ARG A 120 -6.17 24.09 7.14
CA ARG A 120 -5.85 23.72 8.53
C ARG A 120 -4.58 24.43 9.03
N GLY A 121 -3.56 24.53 8.18
CA GLY A 121 -2.34 25.27 8.48
C GLY A 121 -2.61 26.76 8.70
N ALA A 122 -3.44 27.38 7.85
CA ALA A 122 -3.85 28.76 7.99
C ALA A 122 -4.68 29.02 9.25
N GLU A 123 -5.60 28.11 9.60
CA GLU A 123 -6.38 28.17 10.85
C GLU A 123 -5.46 28.09 12.09
N SER A 124 -4.51 27.15 12.09
CA SER A 124 -3.53 27.03 13.18
C SER A 124 -2.63 28.27 13.29
N GLN A 125 -2.22 28.86 12.16
CA GLN A 125 -1.48 30.12 12.17
C GLN A 125 -2.32 31.26 12.74
N LEU A 126 -3.58 31.37 12.35
CA LEU A 126 -4.50 32.39 12.86
C LEU A 126 -4.68 32.25 14.38
N GLU A 127 -4.87 31.02 14.88
CA GLU A 127 -4.95 30.75 16.31
C GLU A 127 -3.64 31.14 17.05
N SER A 128 -2.48 30.87 16.44
CA SER A 128 -1.19 31.29 17.01
C SER A 128 -1.03 32.81 17.06
N ILE A 129 -1.54 33.52 16.05
CA ILE A 129 -1.54 34.99 16.00
C ILE A 129 -2.50 35.55 17.06
N GLU A 130 -3.68 34.96 17.24
CA GLU A 130 -4.62 35.37 18.30
C GLU A 130 -4.02 35.15 19.70
N LYS A 131 -3.35 34.01 19.93
CA LYS A 131 -2.62 33.74 21.17
C LYS A 131 -1.48 34.74 21.41
N ALA A 132 -0.71 35.07 20.38
CA ALA A 132 0.35 36.08 20.47
C ALA A 132 -0.21 37.50 20.66
N SER A 133 -1.35 37.82 20.04
CA SER A 133 -2.01 39.12 20.18
C SER A 133 -2.67 39.29 21.55
N SER A 134 -3.17 38.21 22.16
CA SER A 134 -3.77 38.25 23.50
C SER A 134 -2.73 38.35 24.61
N ASN A 135 -1.52 37.82 24.39
CA ASN A 135 -0.37 37.98 25.28
C ASN A 135 0.77 38.69 24.54
N PRO A 136 0.69 40.01 24.33
CA PRO A 136 1.78 40.76 23.73
C PRO A 136 2.98 40.73 24.69
N ILE A 137 4.07 40.09 24.26
CA ILE A 137 5.33 40.05 24.99
C ILE A 137 6.18 41.22 24.50
N ASP A 138 6.81 41.95 25.43
CA ASP A 138 7.66 43.08 25.09
C ASP A 138 8.98 42.60 24.46
N TYR A 139 9.37 43.24 23.36
CA TYR A 139 10.63 42.94 22.66
C TYR A 139 11.83 43.25 23.55
N ASP A 140 11.71 44.24 24.43
CA ASP A 140 12.77 44.64 25.36
C ASP A 140 13.11 43.53 26.38
N GLU A 141 12.20 42.58 26.63
CA GLU A 141 12.47 41.42 27.49
C GLU A 141 12.94 40.18 26.71
N ILE A 142 12.42 39.96 25.49
CA ILE A 142 12.74 38.79 24.66
C ILE A 142 14.22 38.81 24.23
N ILE A 143 14.71 39.95 23.74
CA ILE A 143 16.08 40.05 23.22
C ILE A 143 17.13 39.72 24.30
N PRO A 144 17.10 40.32 25.51
CA PRO A 144 18.06 39.97 26.55
C PRO A 144 17.86 38.53 27.06
N TYR A 145 16.62 38.02 27.12
CA TYR A 145 16.38 36.63 27.53
C TYR A 145 16.92 35.63 26.51
N ALA A 146 16.69 35.86 25.21
CA ALA A 146 17.22 35.03 24.13
C ALA A 146 18.75 35.04 24.10
N ASN A 147 19.38 36.20 24.36
CA ASN A 147 20.83 36.30 24.47
C ASN A 147 21.38 35.47 25.64
N LYS A 148 20.71 35.51 26.81
CA LYS A 148 21.04 34.62 27.94
C LYS A 148 20.90 33.15 27.56
N LEU A 149 19.79 32.77 26.92
CA LEU A 149 19.52 31.38 26.54
C LEU A 149 20.53 30.85 25.51
N SER A 150 20.95 31.69 24.56
CA SER A 150 21.95 31.36 23.52
C SER A 150 23.24 30.78 24.10
N THR A 151 23.66 31.25 25.29
CA THR A 151 24.87 30.73 25.96
C THR A 151 24.76 29.28 26.44
N TYR A 152 23.52 28.77 26.59
CA TYR A 152 23.22 27.41 27.07
C TYR A 152 22.74 26.46 25.97
N THR A 153 22.20 26.98 24.86
CA THR A 153 21.45 26.15 23.90
C THR A 153 22.18 25.86 22.59
N ALA A 154 23.18 26.65 22.19
CA ALA A 154 23.91 26.39 20.96
C ALA A 154 25.38 26.80 21.04
N ALA A 155 26.28 25.88 20.71
CA ALA A 155 27.63 26.25 20.30
C ALA A 155 27.52 27.01 18.95
N PRO A 156 28.09 28.21 18.81
CA PRO A 156 28.08 28.94 17.55
C PRO A 156 28.55 28.06 16.37
N PRO A 157 28.05 28.27 15.13
CA PRO A 157 28.38 27.42 13.97
C PRO A 157 29.88 27.38 13.58
N ASN A 158 30.76 28.09 14.28
CA ASN A 158 32.23 28.03 14.20
C ASN A 158 32.89 27.91 15.58
N PHE A 159 32.23 27.27 16.55
CA PHE A 159 32.77 27.11 17.90
C PHE A 159 33.95 26.14 17.89
N ASP A 160 35.16 26.69 17.92
CA ASP A 160 36.38 25.95 18.21
C ASP A 160 36.63 26.00 19.72
N PRO A 161 36.59 24.85 20.44
CA PRO A 161 36.90 24.78 21.87
C PRO A 161 38.28 25.32 22.24
N SER A 162 39.19 25.43 21.26
CA SER A 162 40.55 25.96 21.39
C SER A 162 40.62 27.49 21.28
N ALA A 163 39.67 28.10 20.58
CA ALA A 163 39.63 29.54 20.31
C ALA A 163 38.69 30.20 21.32
N GLY A 164 39.22 30.47 22.51
CA GLY A 164 38.48 30.86 23.70
C GLY A 164 37.77 32.23 23.67
N ALA A 165 36.79 32.42 22.79
CA ALA A 165 35.99 33.64 22.79
C ALA A 165 34.83 33.58 23.81
N VAL A 166 34.15 32.45 23.99
CA VAL A 166 33.11 32.29 25.03
C VAL A 166 32.97 30.80 25.38
N PRO A 167 33.26 30.34 26.61
CA PRO A 167 32.97 28.97 27.01
C PRO A 167 31.45 28.75 26.94
N ALA A 168 30.98 27.83 26.10
CA ALA A 168 29.59 27.39 26.12
C ALA A 168 29.32 26.75 27.50
N GLU A 169 28.37 27.28 28.25
CA GLU A 169 28.01 26.71 29.54
C GLU A 169 27.33 25.35 29.33
N THR A 170 27.45 24.47 30.33
CA THR A 170 26.82 23.16 30.24
C THR A 170 25.29 23.31 30.19
N PRO A 171 24.57 22.46 29.44
CA PRO A 171 23.12 22.58 29.25
C PRO A 171 22.30 22.36 30.54
N TYR A 172 22.94 21.84 31.59
CA TYR A 172 22.37 21.66 32.92
C TYR A 172 23.36 22.17 33.99
N PRO A 173 22.87 22.57 35.18
CA PRO A 173 23.74 23.01 36.27
C PRO A 173 24.62 21.85 36.77
N VAL A 174 25.94 22.09 36.83
CA VAL A 174 26.93 21.12 37.31
C VAL A 174 26.84 20.95 38.84
N GLU A 175 27.23 19.78 39.37
CA GLU A 175 27.23 19.49 40.82
C GLU A 175 27.91 20.59 41.66
N GLY A 176 29.03 21.14 41.16
CA GLY A 176 29.72 22.25 41.82
C GLY A 176 28.85 23.50 42.00
N THR A 177 28.12 23.90 40.95
CA THR A 177 27.22 25.07 40.99
C THR A 177 25.97 24.77 41.84
N MET A 178 25.43 23.56 41.75
CA MET A 178 24.32 23.10 42.61
C MET A 178 24.70 23.14 44.10
N ARG A 179 25.91 22.65 44.45
CA ARG A 179 26.42 22.63 45.82
C ARG A 179 26.69 24.04 46.38
N ALA A 180 27.16 24.94 45.52
CA ALA A 180 27.37 26.35 45.85
C ALA A 180 26.07 27.16 45.94
N GLY A 181 24.97 26.67 45.37
CA GLY A 181 23.69 27.35 45.31
C GLY A 181 23.08 27.68 46.67
N LEU A 182 22.23 28.72 46.68
CA LEU A 182 21.58 29.27 47.87
C LEU A 182 20.78 28.23 48.66
N LEU A 183 20.20 27.24 47.97
CA LEU A 183 19.46 26.14 48.60
C LEU A 183 20.35 25.30 49.52
N ASN A 184 21.58 24.99 49.09
CA ASN A 184 22.54 24.22 49.89
C ASN A 184 23.20 25.08 50.99
N GLN A 185 23.34 26.39 50.77
CA GLN A 185 23.81 27.31 51.81
C GLN A 185 22.78 27.46 52.95
N LYS A 186 21.48 27.56 52.61
CA LYS A 186 20.41 27.63 53.60
C LYS A 186 20.29 26.35 54.42
N ARG A 187 20.45 25.17 53.80
CA ARG A 187 20.53 23.88 54.54
C ARG A 187 21.68 23.86 55.56
N LYS A 188 22.84 24.43 55.22
CA LYS A 188 23.98 24.51 56.14
C LYS A 188 23.71 25.47 57.30
N LEU A 189 23.04 26.59 57.04
CA LEU A 189 22.68 27.56 58.08
C LEU A 189 21.67 27.00 59.10
N THR A 190 20.68 26.23 58.65
CA THR A 190 19.69 25.58 59.55
C THR A 190 20.29 24.49 60.44
N VAL A 191 21.45 23.96 60.09
CA VAL A 191 22.19 22.96 60.88
C VAL A 191 23.23 23.62 61.80
N ALA A 192 23.65 24.85 61.52
CA ALA A 192 24.73 25.54 62.23
C ALA A 192 24.27 26.46 63.39
N THR A 193 22.97 26.56 63.69
CA THR A 193 22.50 27.12 64.96
C THR A 193 22.59 26.06 66.07
N PRO A 194 23.49 26.18 67.07
CA PRO A 194 23.51 25.28 68.20
C PRO A 194 22.43 25.75 69.19
N LEU A 195 21.19 25.32 68.97
CA LEU A 195 20.23 25.28 70.07
C LEU A 195 20.63 24.11 70.98
N MET A 196 21.45 24.41 71.98
CA MET A 196 21.39 23.70 73.26
C MET A 196 20.00 23.97 73.85
N GLU A 197 18.99 23.23 73.39
CA GLU A 197 17.88 22.88 74.25
C GLU A 197 17.43 21.47 73.88
N LYS A 198 17.45 20.64 74.92
CA LYS A 198 17.15 19.22 74.89
C LYS A 198 15.65 19.07 74.67
N GLU A 199 15.21 19.01 73.42
CA GLU A 199 13.90 18.46 73.10
C GLU A 199 13.97 17.34 72.07
N LYS A 200 13.25 16.30 72.44
CA LYS A 200 13.10 14.99 71.85
C LYS A 200 12.84 15.10 70.34
N ALA A 201 13.69 14.48 69.54
CA ALA A 201 13.41 14.27 68.12
C ALA A 201 12.00 13.66 67.97
N PRO A 202 11.08 14.26 67.19
CA PRO A 202 10.01 13.47 66.63
C PRO A 202 10.69 12.54 65.62
N THR A 203 10.83 11.27 66.01
CA THR A 203 10.93 10.17 65.06
C THR A 203 9.74 10.32 64.13
N LEU A 204 9.95 10.96 62.98
CA LEU A 204 9.08 10.79 61.83
C LEU A 204 9.23 9.32 61.46
N ALA A 205 8.26 8.53 61.89
CA ALA A 205 8.07 7.18 61.37
C ALA A 205 7.91 7.33 59.86
N ILE A 206 8.97 7.04 59.13
CA ILE A 206 8.86 6.79 57.70
C ILE A 206 8.14 5.46 57.63
N ASP A 207 6.92 5.45 57.09
CA ASP A 207 6.16 4.22 56.88
C ASP A 207 7.05 3.24 56.11
N ALA A 208 7.30 2.08 56.72
CA ALA A 208 8.17 1.06 56.17
C ALA A 208 7.73 0.59 54.78
N GLU A 209 6.44 0.73 54.45
CA GLU A 209 5.91 0.48 53.11
C GLU A 209 6.48 1.46 52.07
N LEU A 210 6.52 2.76 52.35
CA LEU A 210 7.00 3.75 51.39
C LEU A 210 8.51 3.63 51.13
N MET A 211 9.28 3.27 52.17
CA MET A 211 10.71 2.99 52.04
C MET A 211 10.96 1.70 51.26
N SER A 212 10.11 0.67 51.44
CA SER A 212 10.21 -0.58 50.68
C SER A 212 9.92 -0.40 49.19
N THR A 213 8.97 0.45 48.82
CA THR A 213 8.65 0.75 47.41
C THR A 213 9.78 1.53 46.72
N PHE A 214 10.41 2.49 47.43
CA PHE A 214 11.55 3.23 46.89
C PHE A 214 12.81 2.37 46.73
N MET A 215 13.05 1.41 47.63
CA MET A 215 14.17 0.47 47.51
C MET A 215 13.91 -0.65 46.48
N ALA A 216 12.65 -1.10 46.33
CA ALA A 216 12.27 -2.07 45.30
C ALA A 216 12.48 -1.54 43.87
N HIS A 217 12.46 -0.22 43.66
CA HIS A 217 12.76 0.40 42.36
C HIS A 217 14.27 0.68 42.13
N HIS A 218 15.15 0.41 43.10
CA HIS A 218 16.59 0.63 42.97
C HIS A 218 17.43 -0.67 42.95
N GLU A 219 16.79 -1.83 43.06
CA GLU A 219 17.40 -3.16 42.82
C GLU A 219 16.94 -3.78 41.48
N HIS A 220 16.80 -2.98 40.43
CA HIS A 220 16.82 -3.49 39.05
C HIS A 220 17.96 -2.83 38.30
N ASN A 221 19.17 -3.25 38.65
CA ASN A 221 20.31 -3.15 37.77
C ASN A 221 20.79 -4.55 37.43
N HIS A 222 20.78 -4.84 36.13
CA HIS A 222 21.57 -5.85 35.45
C HIS A 222 21.25 -7.31 35.71
N THR A 223 20.25 -7.81 35.00
CA THR A 223 20.41 -8.87 33.98
C THR A 223 19.04 -9.03 33.34
N GLU A 224 18.81 -8.43 32.18
CA GLU A 224 18.00 -8.97 31.08
C GLU A 224 18.33 -8.10 29.87
N ASP A 225 19.03 -8.70 28.91
CA ASP A 225 19.26 -8.16 27.58
C ASP A 225 17.88 -7.99 26.92
N PHE A 226 17.37 -6.76 26.93
CA PHE A 226 16.26 -6.37 26.06
C PHE A 226 16.83 -5.56 24.90
N ASP A 227 17.10 -6.29 23.82
CA ASP A 227 17.43 -5.80 22.49
C ASP A 227 16.31 -4.86 21.98
N PHE A 228 16.50 -3.56 22.21
CA PHE A 228 15.67 -2.49 21.64
C PHE A 228 16.02 -2.20 20.17
N LEU A 229 16.83 -3.03 19.51
CA LEU A 229 17.33 -2.85 18.15
C LEU A 229 17.05 -4.02 17.19
N ASP A 230 16.17 -4.95 17.55
CA ASP A 230 15.69 -6.00 16.62
C ASP A 230 14.30 -5.63 16.04
N LEU A 231 14.22 -4.43 15.47
CA LEU A 231 13.15 -4.05 14.55
C LEU A 231 13.38 -4.78 13.23
N ASP A 232 12.81 -5.98 13.09
CA ASP A 232 12.68 -6.65 11.79
C ASP A 232 11.89 -5.76 10.82
N LEU A 233 12.59 -5.19 9.87
CA LEU A 233 12.08 -4.24 8.88
C LEU A 233 11.54 -4.90 7.61
N ASN A 234 11.37 -6.23 7.55
CA ASN A 234 10.79 -6.91 6.38
C ASN A 234 9.79 -8.03 6.73
N PRO A 235 8.50 -7.72 6.96
CA PRO A 235 7.49 -8.73 7.28
C PRO A 235 6.79 -9.38 6.06
N ASP A 236 7.32 -9.31 4.83
CA ASP A 236 6.64 -9.90 3.64
C ASP A 236 7.59 -10.41 2.54
N LEU A 237 8.22 -11.58 2.74
CA LEU A 237 8.83 -12.34 1.64
C LEU A 237 8.77 -13.86 1.88
N GLU A 238 7.56 -14.42 1.80
CA GLU A 238 7.29 -15.75 1.25
C GLU A 238 6.17 -15.67 0.21
#